data_AF-A0A227J6U0-F1
#
_entry.id   AF-A0A227J6U0-F1
#
_cell.length_a   1.000
_cell.length_b   1.000
_cell.length_c   1.000
_cell.angle_alpha   90.00
_cell.angle_beta   90.00
_cell.angle_gamma   90.00
#
_symmetry.space_group_name_H-M   'P 1'
#
loop_
_entity.id
_entity.type
_entity.pdbx_description
1 polymer ?
#
loop_
_entity_poly.entity_id
_entity_poly.type
_entity_poly.pdbx_seq_one_letter_code
_entity_poly.pdbx_strand_id
1 'polypeptide(L)' 'MMNLAAALQRNAVSKPNKTALICGDKKFTYAEFDAIAGKIATSMIKAGVKPGDRVALSCPNLPFFPFVYFAVQKA' A
#
# COMPACT_ATOMS: atom_id res chain seq x y z
N MET A 1 3.53 -9.82 12.45
CA MET A 1 4.92 -9.44 12.15
C MET A 1 4.95 -7.94 11.86
N MET A 2 5.96 -7.20 12.32
CA MET A 2 6.00 -5.75 12.19
C MET A 2 6.66 -5.35 10.87
N ASN A 3 5.85 -4.96 9.87
CA ASN A 3 6.31 -4.40 8.60
C ASN A 3 5.66 -3.03 8.36
N LEU A 4 6.01 -2.37 7.25
CA LEU A 4 5.49 -1.04 6.95
C LEU A 4 3.98 -1.08 6.66
N ALA A 5 3.49 -2.15 6.03
CA ALA A 5 2.05 -2.37 5.84
C ALA A 5 1.27 -2.43 7.16
N ALA A 6 1.82 -3.04 8.21
CA ALA A 6 1.20 -3.06 9.53
C ALA A 6 1.15 -1.65 10.16
N ALA A 7 2.16 -0.80 9.91
CA ALA A 7 2.12 0.60 10.33
C ALA A 7 1.06 1.41 9.57
N LEU A 8 0.88 1.15 8.27
CA LEU A 8 -0.19 1.75 7.47
C LEU A 8 -1.57 1.36 8.00
N GLN A 9 -1.81 0.06 8.20
CA GLN A 9 -3.09 -0.46 8.68
C GLN A 9 -3.46 0.10 10.07
N ARG A 10 -2.48 0.21 10.99
CA ARG A 10 -2.71 0.84 12.30
C ARG A 10 -3.15 2.30 12.19
N ASN A 11 -2.55 3.06 11.29
CA ASN A 11 -2.95 4.46 11.08
C ASN A 11 -4.28 4.56 10.32
N ALA A 12 -4.58 3.63 9.42
CA ALA A 12 -5.88 3.57 8.74
C ALA A 12 -7.03 3.35 9.74
N VAL A 13 -6.81 2.56 10.80
CA VAL A 13 -7.79 2.36 11.87
C VAL A 13 -7.84 3.54 12.84
N SER A 14 -6.69 4.03 13.31
CA SER A 14 -6.64 5.05 14.37
C SER A 14 -6.83 6.48 13.88
N LYS A 15 -6.49 6.76 12.62
CA LYS A 15 -6.49 8.11 12.01
C LYS A 15 -6.97 8.04 10.55
N PRO A 16 -8.15 7.45 10.27
CA PRO A 16 -8.58 7.12 8.91
C PRO A 16 -8.56 8.31 7.96
N ASN A 17 -9.02 9.47 8.42
CA ASN A 17 -9.16 10.69 7.61
C ASN A 17 -7.89 11.55 7.57
N LYS A 18 -6.81 11.17 8.29
CA LYS A 18 -5.56 11.93 8.26
C LYS A 18 -4.85 11.67 6.94
N THR A 19 -4.31 12.71 6.32
CA THR A 19 -3.51 12.58 5.09
C THR A 19 -2.25 11.76 5.35
N ALA A 20 -2.05 10.73 4.52
CA ALA A 20 -0.91 9.82 4.54
C ALA A 20 0.08 10.08 3.41
N LEU A 21 -0.42 10.51 2.24
CA LEU A 21 0.38 10.74 1.05
C LEU A 21 -0.12 11.99 0.31
N ILE A 22 0.82 12.81 -0.16
CA ILE A 22 0.55 14.00 -0.99
C ILE A 22 1.41 13.89 -2.25
N CYS A 23 0.81 14.09 -3.42
CA CYS A 23 1.51 14.15 -4.70
C CYS A 23 0.88 15.23 -5.57
N GLY A 24 1.53 16.39 -5.64
CA GLY A 24 0.92 17.60 -6.21
C GLY A 24 -0.38 17.93 -5.48
N ASP A 25 -1.45 18.15 -6.23
CA ASP A 25 -2.77 18.48 -5.67
C ASP A 25 -3.53 17.26 -5.11
N LYS A 26 -3.04 16.04 -5.38
CA LYS A 26 -3.68 14.82 -4.89
C LYS A 26 -3.23 14.52 -3.47
N LYS A 27 -4.21 14.31 -2.59
CA LYS A 27 -4.01 13.89 -1.21
C LYS A 27 -4.75 12.57 -1.00
N PHE A 28 -4.11 11.65 -0.30
CA PHE A 28 -4.69 10.38 0.09
C PHE A 28 -4.65 10.26 1.60
N THR A 29 -5.79 9.93 2.18
CA THR A 29 -5.92 9.60 3.60
C THR A 29 -5.32 8.22 3.90
N TYR A 30 -5.07 7.95 5.19
CA TYR A 30 -4.61 6.62 5.60
C TYR A 30 -5.60 5.52 5.23
N ALA A 31 -6.91 5.77 5.34
CA ALA A 31 -7.94 4.80 4.96
C ALA A 31 -7.92 4.52 3.45
N GLU A 32 -7.82 5.56 2.61
CA GLU A 32 -7.77 5.39 1.16
C GLU A 32 -6.50 4.67 0.71
N PHE A 33 -5.35 5.03 1.26
CA PHE A 33 -4.10 4.35 0.97
C PHE A 33 -4.22 2.86 1.34
N ASP A 34 -4.60 2.53 2.57
CA ASP A 34 -4.70 1.13 3.00
C ASP A 34 -5.66 0.31 2.14
N ALA A 35 -6.80 0.88 1.76
CA ALA A 35 -7.77 0.26 0.87
C ALA A 35 -7.21 0.02 -0.54
N ILE A 36 -6.50 1.00 -1.12
CA ILE A 36 -5.85 0.85 -2.44
C ILE A 36 -4.79 -0.25 -2.38
N ALA A 37 -3.90 -0.21 -1.39
CA ALA A 37 -2.86 -1.22 -1.22
C ALA A 37 -3.45 -2.63 -1.00
N GLY A 38 -4.53 -2.74 -0.22
CA GLY A 38 -5.24 -4.01 0.00
C GLY A 38 -5.88 -4.59 -1.25
N LYS A 39 -6.46 -3.74 -2.12
CA LYS A 39 -7.01 -4.18 -3.42
C LYS A 39 -5.90 -4.71 -4.34
N ILE A 40 -4.76 -4.02 -4.42
CA ILE A 40 -3.62 -4.45 -5.23
C ILE A 40 -3.07 -5.79 -4.69
N ALA A 41 -2.91 -5.91 -3.36
CA ALA A 41 -2.43 -7.14 -2.73
C ALA A 41 -3.35 -8.33 -3.03
N THR A 42 -4.66 -8.14 -2.95
CA THR A 42 -5.65 -9.17 -3.30
C THR A 42 -5.48 -9.64 -4.75
N SER A 43 -5.23 -8.73 -5.69
CA SER A 43 -4.96 -9.08 -7.09
C SER A 43 -3.63 -9.81 -7.27
N MET A 44 -2.58 -9.44 -6.52
CA MET A 44 -1.28 -10.13 -6.55
C MET A 44 -1.39 -11.58 -6.04
N ILE A 45 -2.11 -11.80 -4.94
CA ILE A 45 -2.36 -13.14 -4.39
C ILE A 45 -3.13 -13.98 -5.42
N LYS A 46 -4.15 -13.41 -6.08
CA LYS A 46 -4.90 -14.09 -7.16
C LYS A 46 -4.01 -14.41 -8.37
N ALA A 47 -3.00 -13.60 -8.65
CA ALA A 47 -2.01 -13.85 -9.69
C ALA A 47 -0.92 -14.86 -9.28
N GLY A 48 -0.96 -15.37 -8.03
CA GLY A 48 -0.08 -16.43 -7.55
C GLY A 48 1.15 -15.95 -6.79
N VAL A 49 1.26 -14.66 -6.45
CA VAL A 49 2.33 -14.14 -5.58
C VAL A 49 2.19 -14.77 -4.18
N LYS A 50 3.30 -15.25 -3.63
CA LYS A 50 3.38 -15.87 -2.31
C LYS A 50 4.40 -15.18 -1.41
N PRO A 51 4.29 -15.33 -0.08
CA PRO A 51 5.31 -14.89 0.84
C PRO A 51 6.70 -15.44 0.46
N GLY A 52 7.68 -14.55 0.30
CA GLY A 52 9.04 -14.88 -0.14
C GLY A 52 9.30 -14.71 -1.64
N ASP A 53 8.27 -14.49 -2.45
CA ASP A 53 8.45 -14.10 -3.85
C ASP A 53 9.03 -12.68 -3.95
N ARG A 54 9.82 -12.45 -5.01
CA ARG A 54 10.42 -11.13 -5.28
C ARG A 54 9.58 -10.41 -6.32
N VAL A 55 9.17 -9.18 -6.00
CA VAL A 55 8.41 -8.31 -6.91
C VAL A 55 9.26 -7.10 -7.28
N ALA A 56 9.61 -6.98 -8.56
CA ALA A 56 10.33 -5.81 -9.07
C ALA A 56 9.38 -4.62 -9.27
N LEU A 57 9.78 -3.44 -8.79
CA LEU A 57 9.06 -2.19 -9.02
C LEU A 57 9.93 -1.27 -9.87
N SER A 58 9.53 -1.05 -11.11
CA SER A 58 10.19 -0.14 -12.05
C SER A 58 9.21 0.94 -12.48
N CYS A 59 9.15 2.03 -11.72
CA CYS A 59 8.26 3.15 -11.98
C CYS A 59 8.82 4.47 -11.42
N PRO A 60 8.32 5.62 -11.88
CA PRO A 60 8.68 6.92 -11.33
C PRO A 60 8.19 7.13 -9.88
N ASN A 61 8.68 8.19 -9.24
CA ASN A 61 8.21 8.64 -7.92
C ASN A 61 6.79 9.26 -7.99
N LEU A 62 5.79 8.38 -8.15
CA LEU A 62 4.36 8.69 -8.20
C LEU A 62 3.62 7.86 -7.13
N PRO A 63 2.36 8.20 -6.76
CA PRO A 63 1.61 7.49 -5.73
C PRO A 63 1.46 5.99 -5.95
N PHE A 64 1.54 5.54 -7.20
CA PHE A 64 1.52 4.12 -7.55
C PHE A 64 2.68 3.34 -6.91
N PHE A 65 3.87 3.92 -6.79
CA PHE A 65 5.01 3.27 -6.14
C PHE A 65 4.69 2.88 -4.68
N PRO A 66 4.35 3.82 -3.77
CA PRO A 66 4.04 3.45 -2.39
C PRO A 66 2.79 2.57 -2.30
N PHE A 67 1.77 2.75 -3.15
CA PHE A 67 0.61 1.84 -3.13
C PHE A 67 1.01 0.39 -3.41
N VAL A 68 1.81 0.15 -4.45
CA VAL A 68 2.24 -1.20 -4.81
C VAL A 68 3.27 -1.74 -3.81
N TYR A 69 4.21 -0.92 -3.34
CA TYR A 69 5.22 -1.33 -2.35
C TYR A 69 4.59 -1.83 -1.03
N PHE A 70 3.52 -1.16 -0.57
CA PHE A 70 2.78 -1.62 0.62
C PHE A 70 1.87 -2.81 0.29
N ALA A 71 1.34 -2.91 -0.94
CA ALA A 71 0.58 -4.07 -1.38
C ALA A 71 1.42 -5.35 -1.40
N VAL A 72 2.68 -5.30 -1.86
CA VAL A 72 3.61 -6.44 -1.84
C VAL A 72 3.84 -6.96 -0.42
N GLN A 73 3.86 -6.08 0.58
CA GLN A 73 4.01 -6.47 1.98
C GLN A 73 2.71 -7.03 2.62
N LYS A 74 1.56 -6.82 1.97
CA LYS A 74 0.25 -7.35 2.38
C LYS A 74 -0.09 -8.67 1.69
N ALA A 75 0.48 -8.92 0.51
CA ALA A 75 0.33 -10.15 -0.27
C ALA A 75 1.19 -11.28 0.32
#